data_AF-A0A257VBB8-F1
#
_entry.id   AF-A0A257VBB8-F1
#
_cell.length_a   1.000
_cell.length_b   1.000
_cell.length_c   1.000
_cell.angle_alpha   90.00
_cell.angle_beta   90.00
_cell.angle_gamma   90.00
#
_symmetry.space_group_name_H-M   'P 1'
#
loop_
_entity.id
_entity.type
_entity.pdbx_description
1 polymer ?
#
loop_
_entity_poly.entity_id
_entity_poly.type
_entity_poly.pdbx_seq_one_letter_code
_entity_poly.pdbx_strand_id
1 'polypeptide(L)'
;MFPSSSKTTPEKLVSSVLRTAFQPYFTSTAANVGFGYWSHDIGGHIPGTVSPELYTRWVQWGAMSPILRTHTTRNADAERRIWAYPYPYAKAMRDAFRLRYELLPYIYTASRNTYDTGVSMLHPLYYEYPEANEAYEFGDEYFYGNDLIVAPVVQPMSEDSLLATENVWIPPGTWIEWYSGARLEGPVVVQRHYRLDEIPIFVRAGAVIPMQSVKQKADIENVNPLVLRIFPSRNGSTSVYEDQGNSDGYKDGQCSRTEVSYHTENNRVMHIMIDPAVGTYPGMNKSRSYIVQLMNVFPPVRVAIDGQEIRFGKEGWTYDGDKLETVIRIAPRSVNQRVQLTVEFPESYGSPLLDGTRGNIARLKEAMNILNHLWPDDWSPDVLIDAAQTGDFMTLYPDSAGNRLTQFSQELPQLRAAIMSLSGDKKTIERALNHISDILPPADTQ
;
A
#
# COMPACT_ATOMS: atom_id res chain seq x y z
N MET A 1 19.59 -30.03 24.43
CA MET A 1 18.27 -30.65 24.20
C MET A 1 17.41 -29.65 23.48
N PHE A 2 17.24 -29.81 22.18
CA PHE A 2 16.28 -29.03 21.40
C PHE A 2 14.87 -29.51 21.80
N PRO A 3 13.92 -28.63 22.15
CA PRO A 3 12.55 -29.05 22.39
C PRO A 3 11.97 -29.60 21.09
N SER A 4 11.41 -30.79 21.16
CA SER A 4 10.67 -31.45 20.09
C SER A 4 9.61 -30.52 19.52
N SER A 5 9.54 -30.42 18.20
CA SER A 5 8.46 -29.76 17.48
C SER A 5 7.12 -30.40 17.87
N SER A 6 6.30 -29.66 18.63
CA SER A 6 4.91 -30.04 18.85
C SER A 6 4.20 -29.89 17.50
N LYS A 7 3.86 -31.02 16.87
CA LYS A 7 3.03 -31.03 15.67
C LYS A 7 1.69 -30.39 16.01
N THR A 8 1.47 -29.19 15.49
CA THR A 8 0.19 -28.48 15.57
C THR A 8 -0.88 -29.31 14.87
N THR A 9 -1.95 -29.67 15.57
CA THR A 9 -3.07 -30.41 14.95
C THR A 9 -3.89 -29.47 14.05
N PRO A 10 -4.31 -29.92 12.86
CA PRO A 10 -5.08 -29.11 11.90
C PRO A 10 -6.29 -28.39 12.52
N GLU A 11 -7.00 -29.03 13.44
CA GLU A 11 -8.19 -28.47 14.11
C GLU A 11 -7.91 -27.16 14.89
N LYS A 12 -6.73 -27.02 15.52
CA LYS A 12 -6.38 -25.80 16.26
C LYS A 12 -6.06 -24.66 15.31
N LEU A 13 -5.41 -24.94 14.18
CA LEU A 13 -5.11 -23.97 13.14
C LEU A 13 -6.39 -23.47 12.46
N VAL A 14 -7.33 -24.38 12.16
CA VAL A 14 -8.66 -24.04 11.63
C VAL A 14 -9.42 -23.14 12.61
N SER A 15 -9.38 -23.44 13.92
CA SER A 15 -10.04 -22.60 14.93
C SER A 15 -9.45 -21.18 15.05
N SER A 16 -8.16 -20.99 14.77
CA SER A 16 -7.52 -19.68 14.80
C SER A 16 -7.79 -18.88 13.53
N VAL A 17 -7.78 -19.53 12.36
CA VAL A 17 -8.11 -18.91 11.07
C VAL A 17 -9.55 -18.43 11.05
N LEU A 18 -10.50 -19.26 11.50
CA LEU A 18 -11.92 -18.87 11.62
C LEU A 18 -12.13 -17.68 12.57
N ARG A 19 -11.32 -17.57 13.64
CA ARG A 19 -11.37 -16.44 14.55
C ARG A 19 -10.80 -15.18 13.92
N THR A 20 -9.71 -15.27 13.16
CA THR A 20 -9.16 -14.12 12.45
C THR A 20 -10.10 -13.64 11.34
N ALA A 21 -10.77 -14.54 10.63
CA ALA A 21 -11.72 -14.19 9.57
C ALA A 21 -12.96 -13.42 10.07
N PHE A 22 -13.41 -13.66 11.30
CA PHE A 22 -14.55 -12.93 11.89
C PHE A 22 -14.21 -11.50 12.32
N GLN A 23 -12.96 -11.24 12.67
CA GLN A 23 -12.57 -10.01 13.36
C GLN A 23 -12.60 -8.74 12.49
N PRO A 24 -12.27 -8.77 11.18
CA PRO A 24 -12.51 -7.65 10.27
C PRO A 24 -13.96 -7.17 10.27
N TYR A 25 -14.92 -8.09 10.04
CA TYR A 25 -16.35 -7.80 10.08
C TYR A 25 -16.79 -7.21 11.42
N PHE A 26 -16.35 -7.82 12.52
CA PHE A 26 -16.71 -7.32 13.85
C PHE A 26 -16.12 -5.93 14.14
N THR A 27 -14.89 -5.68 13.70
CA THR A 27 -14.22 -4.38 13.89
C THR A 27 -14.88 -3.28 13.08
N SER A 28 -15.27 -3.55 11.83
CA SER A 28 -15.99 -2.58 11.00
C SER A 28 -17.38 -2.30 11.55
N THR A 29 -18.14 -3.32 11.92
CA THR A 29 -19.51 -3.16 12.45
C THR A 29 -19.59 -2.55 13.85
N ALA A 30 -18.50 -2.54 14.63
CA ALA A 30 -18.41 -1.80 15.90
C ALA A 30 -18.71 -0.29 15.71
N ALA A 31 -18.44 0.25 14.51
CA ALA A 31 -18.79 1.63 14.14
C ALA A 31 -20.30 1.91 14.20
N ASN A 32 -21.18 0.92 13.97
CA ASN A 32 -22.63 1.08 13.99
C ASN A 32 -23.18 1.53 15.35
N VAL A 33 -22.44 1.23 16.42
CA VAL A 33 -22.82 1.55 17.81
C VAL A 33 -21.87 2.56 18.44
N GLY A 34 -21.10 3.29 17.64
CA GLY A 34 -20.22 4.36 18.10
C GLY A 34 -18.89 3.91 18.70
N PHE A 35 -18.51 2.63 18.57
CA PHE A 35 -17.20 2.14 19.01
C PHE A 35 -16.13 2.27 17.91
N GLY A 36 -15.88 3.51 17.46
CA GLY A 36 -14.97 3.80 16.33
C GLY A 36 -13.47 3.54 16.56
N TYR A 37 -13.05 3.40 17.82
CA TYR A 37 -11.66 3.09 18.20
C TYR A 37 -11.52 1.64 18.70
N TRP A 38 -12.27 0.72 18.09
CA TRP A 38 -12.22 -0.69 18.44
C TRP A 38 -10.79 -1.27 18.30
N SER A 39 -10.43 -2.15 19.23
CA SER A 39 -9.14 -2.84 19.26
C SER A 39 -9.36 -4.34 19.43
N HIS A 40 -8.51 -5.11 18.78
CA HIS A 40 -8.39 -6.56 18.95
C HIS A 40 -6.97 -6.91 19.40
N ASP A 41 -6.80 -8.09 19.98
CA ASP A 41 -5.49 -8.60 20.35
C ASP A 41 -4.79 -9.16 19.10
N ILE A 42 -3.89 -8.38 18.52
CA ILE A 42 -3.16 -8.80 17.32
C ILE A 42 -2.33 -10.03 17.63
N GLY A 43 -2.62 -11.12 16.91
CA GLY A 43 -2.06 -12.44 17.11
C GLY A 43 -2.83 -13.35 18.08
N GLY A 44 -3.96 -12.89 18.63
CA GLY A 44 -4.86 -13.66 19.48
C GLY A 44 -4.52 -13.65 20.97
N HIS A 45 -5.56 -13.73 21.82
CA HIS A 45 -5.40 -13.71 23.28
C HIS A 45 -5.12 -15.08 23.90
N ILE A 46 -5.81 -16.11 23.41
CA ILE A 46 -5.87 -17.44 24.03
C ILE A 46 -4.65 -18.27 23.63
N PRO A 47 -4.06 -19.08 24.54
CA PRO A 47 -2.93 -19.93 24.21
C PRO A 47 -3.21 -20.89 23.05
N GLY A 48 -2.29 -20.90 22.10
CA GLY A 48 -2.33 -21.72 20.89
C GLY A 48 -1.18 -21.32 19.97
N THR A 49 -0.76 -22.25 19.12
CA THR A 49 0.28 -21.96 18.13
C THR A 49 -0.28 -21.01 17.07
N VAL A 50 0.38 -19.88 16.86
CA VAL A 50 0.10 -18.95 15.77
C VAL A 50 1.20 -19.14 14.74
N SER A 51 0.84 -19.50 13.51
CA SER A 51 1.84 -19.64 12.45
C SER A 51 2.47 -18.27 12.14
N PRO A 52 3.73 -18.21 11.68
CA PRO A 52 4.36 -16.96 11.24
C PRO A 52 3.53 -16.19 10.21
N GLU A 53 2.90 -16.90 9.27
CA GLU A 53 2.01 -16.31 8.28
C GLU A 53 0.77 -15.69 8.93
N LEU A 54 0.07 -16.44 9.79
CA LEU A 54 -1.13 -15.95 10.47
C LEU A 54 -0.82 -14.71 11.30
N TYR A 55 0.29 -14.70 12.04
CA TYR A 55 0.71 -13.52 12.80
C TYR A 55 1.05 -12.34 11.88
N THR A 56 1.67 -12.60 10.73
CA THR A 56 2.00 -11.57 9.73
C THR A 56 0.74 -10.93 9.15
N ARG A 57 -0.24 -11.73 8.71
CA ARG A 57 -1.54 -11.24 8.21
C ARG A 57 -2.31 -10.47 9.27
N TRP A 58 -2.26 -10.91 10.53
CA TRP A 58 -2.89 -10.19 11.64
C TRP A 58 -2.20 -8.85 11.95
N VAL A 59 -0.87 -8.78 11.88
CA VAL A 59 -0.13 -7.51 12.03
C VAL A 59 -0.43 -6.55 10.88
N GLN A 60 -0.51 -7.05 9.65
CA GLN A 60 -0.90 -6.27 8.47
C GLN A 60 -2.29 -5.66 8.63
N TRP A 61 -3.27 -6.47 9.01
CA TRP A 61 -4.62 -5.98 9.32
C TRP A 61 -4.65 -5.00 10.50
N GLY A 62 -3.90 -5.30 11.57
CA GLY A 62 -3.77 -4.43 12.73
C GLY A 62 -3.18 -3.05 12.39
N ALA A 63 -2.27 -2.96 11.41
CA ALA A 63 -1.73 -1.69 10.92
C ALA A 63 -2.83 -0.82 10.27
N MET A 64 -3.85 -1.45 9.70
CA MET A 64 -5.01 -0.83 9.07
C MET A 64 -6.26 -0.87 9.95
N SER A 65 -6.10 -1.03 11.28
CA SER A 65 -7.18 -0.96 12.29
C SER A 65 -7.08 0.34 13.10
N PRO A 66 -8.12 0.79 13.84
CA PRO A 66 -8.05 2.04 14.61
C PRO A 66 -6.91 2.02 15.63
N ILE A 67 -6.71 0.88 16.30
CA ILE A 67 -5.69 0.69 17.33
C ILE A 67 -4.77 -0.49 16.95
N LEU A 68 -3.48 -0.19 16.75
CA LEU A 68 -2.43 -1.20 16.53
C LEU A 68 -1.87 -1.68 17.89
N ARG A 69 -2.42 -2.76 18.44
CA ARG A 69 -2.02 -3.32 19.74
C ARG A 69 -1.76 -4.82 19.67
N THR A 70 -0.51 -5.22 19.77
CA THR A 70 -0.13 -6.63 19.95
C THR A 70 -0.33 -7.03 21.42
N HIS A 71 -1.01 -8.14 21.65
CA HIS A 71 -1.30 -8.61 23.00
C HIS A 71 -1.53 -10.13 23.03
N THR A 72 -1.39 -10.71 24.21
CA THR A 72 -1.66 -12.12 24.50
C THR A 72 -1.66 -12.32 26.01
N THR A 73 -2.34 -13.35 26.49
CA THR A 73 -2.09 -13.83 27.85
C THR A 73 -0.64 -14.28 28.00
N ARG A 74 -0.14 -14.45 29.23
CA ARG A 74 1.23 -14.90 29.46
C ARG A 74 1.44 -16.31 28.87
N ASN A 75 2.01 -16.35 27.68
CA ASN A 75 2.23 -17.57 26.90
C ASN A 75 3.63 -17.53 26.29
N ALA A 76 4.48 -18.49 26.66
CA ALA A 76 5.85 -18.61 26.14
C ALA A 76 5.89 -18.93 24.64
N ASP A 77 4.81 -19.52 24.11
CA ASP A 77 4.69 -19.91 22.70
C ASP A 77 4.07 -18.81 21.83
N ALA A 78 3.68 -17.67 22.42
CA ALA A 78 3.11 -16.53 21.71
C ALA A 78 4.14 -15.40 21.55
N GLU A 79 5.02 -15.54 20.55
CA GLU A 79 5.97 -14.49 20.21
C GLU A 79 5.24 -13.27 19.61
N ARG A 80 5.51 -12.08 20.17
CA ARG A 80 4.92 -10.81 19.71
C ARG A 80 5.95 -9.85 19.13
N ARG A 81 7.23 -10.10 19.37
CA ARG A 81 8.34 -9.33 18.81
C ARG A 81 8.49 -9.69 17.34
N ILE A 82 8.11 -8.77 16.46
CA ILE A 82 8.13 -9.01 15.01
C ILE A 82 9.53 -9.38 14.49
N TRP A 83 10.59 -8.93 15.16
CA TRP A 83 11.99 -9.22 14.81
C TRP A 83 12.47 -10.62 15.23
N ALA A 84 11.69 -11.35 16.03
CA ALA A 84 12.02 -12.72 16.42
C ALA A 84 11.54 -13.77 15.40
N TYR A 85 10.74 -13.37 14.41
CA TYR A 85 10.29 -14.24 13.33
C TYR A 85 11.36 -14.33 12.21
N PRO A 86 11.45 -15.45 11.48
CA PRO A 86 12.37 -15.58 10.36
C PRO A 86 11.97 -14.68 9.19
N TYR A 87 12.91 -14.42 8.29
CA TYR A 87 12.61 -13.88 6.97
C TYR A 87 11.75 -14.91 6.19
N PRO A 88 10.74 -14.49 5.39
CA PRO A 88 10.34 -13.11 5.08
C PRO A 88 9.35 -12.45 6.07
N TYR A 89 8.79 -13.19 7.03
CA TYR A 89 7.74 -12.72 7.95
C TYR A 89 8.13 -11.46 8.74
N ALA A 90 9.35 -11.44 9.32
CA ALA A 90 9.82 -10.26 10.07
C ALA A 90 9.90 -8.99 9.22
N LYS A 91 10.26 -9.11 7.93
CA LYS A 91 10.27 -7.97 7.00
C LYS A 91 8.85 -7.49 6.73
N ALA A 92 7.93 -8.39 6.36
CA ALA A 92 6.54 -8.05 6.06
C ALA A 92 5.85 -7.35 7.24
N MET A 93 6.05 -7.86 8.46
CA MET A 93 5.54 -7.21 9.67
C MET A 93 6.17 -5.84 9.92
N ARG A 94 7.50 -5.71 9.80
CA ARG A 94 8.18 -4.41 9.96
C ARG A 94 7.65 -3.38 8.97
N ASP A 95 7.45 -3.79 7.72
CA ASP A 95 6.97 -2.91 6.66
C ASP A 95 5.51 -2.47 6.91
N ALA A 96 4.66 -3.34 7.48
CA ALA A 96 3.31 -2.97 7.96
C ALA A 96 3.34 -1.93 9.09
N PHE A 97 4.24 -2.09 10.08
CA PHE A 97 4.44 -1.08 11.13
C PHE A 97 4.92 0.26 10.55
N ARG A 98 5.81 0.23 9.54
CA ARG A 98 6.26 1.45 8.87
C ARG A 98 5.10 2.14 8.16
N LEU A 99 4.31 1.40 7.39
CA LEU A 99 3.13 1.94 6.71
C LEU A 99 2.16 2.62 7.71
N ARG A 100 1.88 1.99 8.86
CA ARG A 100 1.09 2.61 9.94
C ARG A 100 1.63 3.98 10.34
N TYR A 101 2.93 4.07 10.56
CA TYR A 101 3.57 5.29 11.04
C TYR A 101 3.63 6.36 9.95
N GLU A 102 3.89 5.97 8.70
CA GLU A 102 3.82 6.87 7.55
C GLU A 102 2.39 7.44 7.39
N LEU A 103 1.35 6.63 7.59
CA LEU A 103 -0.06 7.04 7.47
C LEU A 103 -0.58 7.89 8.65
N LEU A 104 0.22 8.19 9.68
CA LEU A 104 -0.28 8.91 10.86
C LEU A 104 -0.99 10.24 10.54
N PRO A 105 -0.52 11.11 9.62
CA PRO A 105 -1.26 12.32 9.26
C PRO A 105 -2.65 12.03 8.66
N TYR A 106 -2.78 11.00 7.82
CA TYR A 106 -4.06 10.53 7.29
C TYR A 106 -4.98 10.01 8.40
N ILE A 107 -4.45 9.15 9.27
CA ILE A 107 -5.18 8.53 10.38
C ILE A 107 -5.64 9.59 11.38
N TYR A 108 -4.79 10.59 11.66
CA TYR A 108 -5.10 11.66 12.59
C TYR A 108 -6.15 12.63 12.03
N THR A 109 -6.06 12.92 10.73
CA THR A 109 -7.12 13.65 10.02
C THR A 109 -8.45 12.89 10.07
N ALA A 110 -8.44 11.58 9.80
CA ALA A 110 -9.63 10.75 9.92
C ALA A 110 -10.18 10.67 11.35
N SER A 111 -9.29 10.69 12.35
CA SER A 111 -9.65 10.76 13.78
C SER A 111 -10.35 12.08 14.10
N ARG A 112 -9.87 13.20 13.55
CA ARG A 112 -10.57 14.48 13.70
C ARG A 112 -11.93 14.46 13.03
N ASN A 113 -12.05 13.92 11.83
CA ASN A 113 -13.34 13.76 11.15
C ASN A 113 -14.31 12.89 11.98
N THR A 114 -13.80 11.84 12.62
CA THR A 114 -14.58 11.01 13.54
C THR A 114 -15.11 11.83 14.72
N TYR A 115 -14.27 12.66 15.33
CA TYR A 115 -14.68 13.56 16.42
C TYR A 115 -15.76 14.56 15.98
N ASP A 116 -15.59 15.19 14.81
CA ASP A 116 -16.48 16.24 14.33
C ASP A 116 -17.84 15.71 13.86
N THR A 117 -17.90 14.50 13.30
CA THR A 117 -19.08 13.98 12.59
C THR A 117 -19.72 12.76 13.24
N GLY A 118 -18.98 12.04 14.10
CA GLY A 118 -19.38 10.73 14.62
C GLY A 118 -19.17 9.55 13.66
N VAL A 119 -18.80 9.80 12.39
CA VAL A 119 -18.47 8.73 11.44
C VAL A 119 -17.09 8.18 11.74
N SER A 120 -17.02 6.91 12.14
CA SER A 120 -15.78 6.26 12.55
C SER A 120 -14.78 6.18 11.39
N MET A 121 -13.49 6.40 11.65
CA MET A 121 -12.44 6.27 10.62
C MET A 121 -12.45 4.91 9.93
N LEU A 122 -12.78 3.85 10.67
CA LEU A 122 -12.96 2.51 10.13
C LEU A 122 -14.44 2.21 10.19
N HIS A 123 -15.06 1.97 9.04
CA HIS A 123 -16.49 1.65 8.97
C HIS A 123 -16.83 0.78 7.74
N PRO A 124 -17.96 0.06 7.76
CA PRO A 124 -18.33 -0.85 6.69
C PRO A 124 -18.67 -0.12 5.38
N LEU A 125 -18.49 -0.79 4.24
CA LEU A 125 -18.74 -0.22 2.92
C LEU A 125 -20.18 0.28 2.72
N TYR A 126 -21.15 -0.34 3.38
CA TYR A 126 -22.56 0.05 3.27
C TYR A 126 -22.88 1.43 3.85
N TYR A 127 -21.95 2.10 4.55
CA TYR A 127 -22.13 3.52 4.92
C TYR A 127 -22.11 4.44 3.68
N GLU A 128 -21.22 4.17 2.72
CA GLU A 128 -21.18 4.92 1.45
C GLU A 128 -22.12 4.32 0.39
N TYR A 129 -22.32 3.00 0.42
CA TYR A 129 -23.08 2.27 -0.59
C TYR A 129 -24.26 1.47 0.02
N PRO A 130 -25.24 2.13 0.68
CA PRO A 130 -26.29 1.43 1.42
C PRO A 130 -27.26 0.62 0.55
N GLU A 131 -27.35 0.95 -0.74
CA GLU A 131 -28.25 0.31 -1.71
C GLU A 131 -27.58 -0.83 -2.50
N ALA A 132 -26.28 -1.07 -2.28
CA ALA A 132 -25.54 -2.16 -2.93
C ALA A 132 -25.53 -3.40 -2.01
N ASN A 133 -26.09 -4.52 -2.46
CA ASN A 133 -26.12 -5.76 -1.67
C ASN A 133 -24.71 -6.25 -1.36
N GLU A 134 -23.80 -6.11 -2.31
CA GLU A 134 -22.40 -6.50 -2.19
C GLU A 134 -21.70 -5.79 -1.01
N ALA A 135 -22.10 -4.56 -0.67
CA ALA A 135 -21.56 -3.84 0.48
C ALA A 135 -21.86 -4.52 1.83
N TYR A 136 -22.88 -5.39 1.87
CA TYR A 136 -23.23 -6.21 3.02
C TYR A 136 -22.69 -7.64 2.91
N GLU A 137 -22.60 -8.18 1.70
CA GLU A 137 -22.06 -9.52 1.45
C GLU A 137 -20.55 -9.61 1.70
N PHE A 138 -19.79 -8.57 1.32
CA PHE A 138 -18.35 -8.45 1.54
C PHE A 138 -18.04 -7.76 2.87
N GLY A 139 -18.54 -8.34 3.96
CA GLY A 139 -18.54 -7.72 5.30
C GLY A 139 -17.17 -7.63 5.97
N ASP A 140 -16.14 -8.28 5.45
CA ASP A 140 -14.75 -8.20 5.92
C ASP A 140 -13.96 -7.06 5.25
N GLU A 141 -14.54 -6.38 4.28
CA GLU A 141 -14.02 -5.16 3.68
C GLU A 141 -14.55 -3.91 4.39
N TYR A 142 -13.71 -2.86 4.44
CA TYR A 142 -14.09 -1.63 5.12
C TYR A 142 -13.39 -0.41 4.53
N PHE A 143 -14.02 0.74 4.71
CA PHE A 143 -13.38 2.03 4.56
C PHE A 143 -12.42 2.29 5.73
N TYR A 144 -11.23 2.78 5.40
CA TYR A 144 -10.24 3.28 6.35
C TYR A 144 -9.92 4.72 6.00
N GLY A 145 -10.56 5.66 6.70
CA GLY A 145 -10.71 7.04 6.26
C GLY A 145 -11.71 7.13 5.10
N ASN A 146 -11.52 8.11 4.20
CA ASN A 146 -12.46 8.40 3.11
C ASN A 146 -11.99 7.86 1.74
N ASP A 147 -10.71 7.46 1.65
CA ASP A 147 -10.01 7.26 0.37
C ASP A 147 -9.43 5.84 0.23
N LEU A 148 -9.41 5.06 1.31
CA LEU A 148 -8.85 3.71 1.32
C LEU A 148 -9.94 2.70 1.65
N ILE A 149 -10.04 1.66 0.83
CA ILE A 149 -10.71 0.41 1.18
C ILE A 149 -9.64 -0.61 1.54
N VAL A 150 -9.87 -1.38 2.59
CA VAL A 150 -8.97 -2.44 3.04
C VAL A 150 -9.74 -3.76 3.09
N ALA A 151 -9.16 -4.80 2.52
CA ALA A 151 -9.70 -6.16 2.50
C ALA A 151 -8.67 -7.12 3.13
N PRO A 152 -8.68 -7.35 4.45
CA PRO A 152 -7.66 -8.15 5.11
C PRO A 152 -7.56 -9.57 4.53
N VAL A 153 -6.35 -10.06 4.29
CA VAL A 153 -6.13 -11.46 3.89
C VAL A 153 -6.44 -12.37 5.07
N VAL A 154 -7.44 -13.23 4.92
CA VAL A 154 -7.92 -14.17 5.95
C VAL A 154 -7.76 -15.62 5.52
N GLN A 155 -7.43 -15.88 4.26
CA GLN A 155 -7.10 -17.20 3.75
C GLN A 155 -5.59 -17.48 3.80
N PRO A 156 -5.18 -18.74 4.06
CA PRO A 156 -3.77 -19.12 3.96
C PRO A 156 -3.27 -19.03 2.52
N MET A 157 -2.00 -18.69 2.36
CA MET A 157 -1.30 -18.72 1.09
C MET A 157 -1.19 -20.14 0.54
N SER A 158 -1.28 -20.28 -0.77
CA SER A 158 -0.97 -21.52 -1.47
C SER A 158 0.52 -21.85 -1.36
N GLU A 159 0.86 -23.09 -1.03
CA GLU A 159 2.25 -23.57 -1.06
C GLU A 159 2.82 -23.67 -2.49
N ASP A 160 1.94 -23.73 -3.49
CA ASP A 160 2.32 -23.92 -4.89
C ASP A 160 2.56 -22.60 -5.60
N SER A 161 1.90 -21.51 -5.21
CA SER A 161 2.13 -20.18 -5.80
C SER A 161 2.79 -19.19 -4.85
N LEU A 162 2.81 -19.45 -3.54
CA LEU A 162 3.21 -18.50 -2.49
C LEU A 162 2.35 -17.23 -2.47
N LEU A 163 1.07 -17.37 -2.77
CA LEU A 163 0.09 -16.27 -2.83
C LEU A 163 -1.17 -16.63 -2.07
N ALA A 164 -1.77 -15.62 -1.44
CA ALA A 164 -3.12 -15.72 -0.91
C ALA A 164 -4.11 -15.22 -1.96
N THR A 165 -5.23 -15.92 -2.12
CA THR A 165 -6.32 -15.53 -3.02
C THR A 165 -7.44 -14.92 -2.20
N GLU A 166 -7.91 -13.73 -2.59
CA GLU A 166 -9.07 -13.09 -2.01
C GLU A 166 -10.03 -12.64 -3.12
N ASN A 167 -11.33 -12.75 -2.87
CA ASN A 167 -12.34 -12.10 -3.71
C ASN A 167 -12.67 -10.76 -3.05
N VAL A 168 -12.60 -9.69 -3.82
CA VAL A 168 -12.85 -8.34 -3.32
C VAL A 168 -13.95 -7.68 -4.15
N TRP A 169 -14.88 -7.00 -3.49
CA TRP A 169 -15.84 -6.14 -4.16
C TRP A 169 -15.29 -4.71 -4.29
N ILE A 170 -15.08 -4.29 -5.54
CA ILE A 170 -14.72 -2.91 -5.86
C ILE A 170 -16.02 -2.12 -6.06
N PRO A 171 -16.32 -1.12 -5.23
CA PRO A 171 -17.56 -0.38 -5.32
C PRO A 171 -17.54 0.64 -6.48
N PRO A 172 -18.68 1.28 -6.83
CA PRO A 172 -18.77 2.24 -7.92
C PRO A 172 -17.68 3.32 -7.90
N GLY A 173 -17.02 3.50 -9.04
CA GLY A 173 -15.92 4.45 -9.23
C GLY A 173 -14.62 3.76 -9.67
N THR A 174 -13.57 4.56 -9.83
CA THR A 174 -12.24 4.06 -10.15
C THR A 174 -11.40 3.91 -8.88
N TRP A 175 -10.82 2.74 -8.71
CA TRP A 175 -9.91 2.40 -7.61
C TRP A 175 -8.54 1.97 -8.14
N ILE A 176 -7.50 2.21 -7.36
CA ILE A 176 -6.13 1.82 -7.67
C ILE A 176 -5.63 0.91 -6.55
N GLU A 177 -5.23 -0.31 -6.88
CA GLU A 177 -4.66 -1.22 -5.89
C GLU A 177 -3.25 -0.76 -5.50
N TRP A 178 -3.04 -0.53 -4.20
CA TRP A 178 -1.86 0.14 -3.64
C TRP A 178 -0.52 -0.51 -4.03
N TYR A 179 -0.48 -1.85 -4.11
CA TYR A 179 0.75 -2.60 -4.34
C TYR A 179 1.02 -2.86 -5.82
N SER A 180 0.01 -3.28 -6.59
CA SER A 180 0.21 -3.57 -8.01
C SER A 180 0.15 -2.33 -8.90
N GLY A 181 -0.49 -1.25 -8.44
CA GLY A 181 -0.83 -0.11 -9.28
C GLY A 181 -1.96 -0.39 -10.27
N ALA A 182 -2.63 -1.55 -10.15
CA ALA A 182 -3.74 -1.91 -11.04
C ALA A 182 -4.93 -0.98 -10.84
N ARG A 183 -5.50 -0.50 -11.95
CA ARG A 183 -6.71 0.32 -12.01
C ARG A 183 -7.92 -0.61 -12.13
N LEU A 184 -8.89 -0.42 -11.25
CA LEU A 184 -10.10 -1.21 -11.15
C LEU A 184 -11.32 -0.30 -11.30
N GLU A 185 -12.18 -0.59 -12.27
CA GLU A 185 -13.43 0.14 -12.49
C GLU A 185 -14.59 -0.64 -11.87
N GLY A 186 -15.16 -0.11 -10.79
CA GLY A 186 -16.31 -0.69 -10.11
C GLY A 186 -17.66 -0.16 -10.64
N PRO A 187 -18.79 -0.82 -10.31
CA PRO A 187 -18.89 -1.93 -9.36
C PRO A 187 -18.51 -3.29 -9.99
N VAL A 188 -17.64 -4.06 -9.33
CA VAL A 188 -17.25 -5.40 -9.80
C VAL A 188 -16.66 -6.24 -8.66
N VAL A 189 -16.90 -7.54 -8.66
CA VAL A 189 -16.16 -8.49 -7.80
C VAL A 189 -14.96 -9.00 -8.59
N VAL A 190 -13.77 -8.87 -8.01
CA VAL A 190 -12.51 -9.31 -8.62
C VAL A 190 -11.79 -10.29 -7.71
N GLN A 191 -11.21 -11.32 -8.31
CA GLN A 191 -10.27 -12.19 -7.61
C GLN A 191 -8.86 -11.58 -7.69
N ARG A 192 -8.19 -11.47 -6.55
CA ARG A 192 -6.84 -10.90 -6.43
C ARG A 192 -5.90 -11.85 -5.71
N HIS A 193 -4.61 -11.72 -6.00
CA HIS A 193 -3.56 -12.58 -5.47
C HIS A 193 -2.46 -11.78 -4.77
N TYR A 194 -2.23 -12.06 -3.50
CA TYR A 194 -1.36 -11.26 -2.62
C TYR A 194 -0.14 -12.05 -2.15
N ARG A 195 1.05 -11.47 -2.33
CA ARG A 195 2.27 -11.95 -1.66
C ARG A 195 2.15 -11.77 -0.15
N LEU A 196 3.05 -12.41 0.59
CA LEU A 196 3.13 -12.26 2.04
C LEU A 196 3.35 -10.80 2.48
N ASP A 197 4.06 -10.00 1.69
CA ASP A 197 4.40 -8.61 2.02
C ASP A 197 3.42 -7.56 1.49
N GLU A 198 2.26 -7.99 0.99
CA GLU A 198 1.21 -7.13 0.47
C GLU A 198 -0.01 -7.09 1.40
N ILE A 199 -0.56 -5.89 1.58
CA ILE A 199 -1.81 -5.64 2.28
C ILE A 199 -2.82 -5.20 1.22
N PRO A 200 -3.99 -5.86 1.08
CA PRO A 200 -4.98 -5.43 0.11
C PRO A 200 -5.55 -4.07 0.50
N ILE A 201 -5.12 -3.03 -0.23
CA ILE A 201 -5.52 -1.65 -0.04
C ILE A 201 -5.89 -1.11 -1.41
N PHE A 202 -7.09 -0.58 -1.53
CA PHE A 202 -7.61 0.03 -2.74
C PHE A 202 -7.81 1.52 -2.48
N VAL A 203 -7.16 2.33 -3.30
CA VAL A 203 -7.15 3.78 -3.16
C VAL A 203 -8.10 4.39 -4.18
N ARG A 204 -8.96 5.30 -3.76
CA ARG A 204 -9.80 6.06 -4.67
C ARG A 204 -8.92 6.80 -5.69
N ALA A 205 -9.16 6.62 -6.98
CA ALA A 205 -8.42 7.36 -8.00
C ALA A 205 -8.69 8.85 -7.84
N GLY A 206 -7.65 9.67 -7.74
CA GLY A 206 -7.79 11.07 -7.33
C GLY A 206 -7.20 11.36 -5.96
N ALA A 207 -7.11 10.37 -5.07
CA ALA A 207 -6.80 10.61 -3.67
C ALA A 207 -5.41 11.23 -3.45
N VAL A 208 -5.36 12.14 -2.47
CA VAL A 208 -4.12 12.70 -1.91
C VAL A 208 -4.02 12.20 -0.47
N ILE A 209 -3.11 11.27 -0.22
CA ILE A 209 -2.92 10.66 1.10
C ILE A 209 -1.81 11.41 1.84
N PRO A 210 -2.12 12.21 2.88
CA PRO A 210 -1.11 12.85 3.72
C PRO A 210 -0.41 11.80 4.58
N MET A 211 0.91 11.83 4.51
CA MET A 211 1.81 10.89 5.16
C MET A 211 2.97 11.65 5.82
N GLN A 212 3.81 10.93 6.55
CA GLN A 212 5.09 11.42 7.02
C GLN A 212 6.21 10.47 6.61
N SER A 213 7.46 10.93 6.71
CA SER A 213 8.62 10.05 6.57
C SER A 213 8.62 8.99 7.67
N VAL A 214 9.19 7.81 7.39
CA VAL A 214 9.32 6.74 8.39
C VAL A 214 10.05 7.25 9.62
N LYS A 215 9.34 7.30 10.76
CA LYS A 215 9.89 7.60 12.07
C LYS A 215 9.78 6.39 12.99
N GLN A 216 10.68 6.26 13.94
CA GLN A 216 10.65 5.19 14.95
C GLN A 216 9.57 5.43 16.03
N LYS A 217 9.05 6.65 16.12
CA LYS A 217 8.04 7.07 17.10
C LYS A 217 6.96 7.88 16.40
N ALA A 218 5.75 7.84 16.96
CA ALA A 218 4.66 8.67 16.49
C ALA A 218 5.03 10.12 16.81
N ASP A 219 5.11 10.94 15.78
CA ASP A 219 5.48 12.34 15.88
C ASP A 219 4.43 13.14 15.10
N ILE A 220 3.21 13.12 15.64
CA ILE A 220 2.05 13.80 15.06
C ILE A 220 2.10 15.31 15.32
N GLU A 221 2.81 15.73 16.38
CA GLU A 221 2.98 17.12 16.80
C GLU A 221 3.93 17.90 15.86
N ASN A 222 4.83 17.22 15.15
CA ASN A 222 5.80 17.84 14.25
C ASN A 222 6.01 17.02 12.95
N VAL A 223 5.01 17.03 12.08
CA VAL A 223 5.11 16.42 10.75
C VAL A 223 5.98 17.29 9.84
N ASN A 224 7.25 16.89 9.70
CA ASN A 224 8.21 17.53 8.82
C ASN A 224 9.25 16.50 8.32
N PRO A 225 9.37 16.24 7.01
CA PRO A 225 8.51 16.78 5.94
C PRO A 225 7.09 16.22 6.01
N LEU A 226 6.11 17.00 5.53
CA LEU A 226 4.80 16.48 5.17
C LEU A 226 4.91 15.77 3.81
N VAL A 227 4.56 14.48 3.79
CA VAL A 227 4.56 13.67 2.57
C VAL A 227 3.14 13.69 2.00
N LEU A 228 2.99 13.95 0.70
CA LEU A 228 1.72 13.96 -0.01
C LEU A 228 1.79 12.89 -1.09
N ARG A 229 1.23 11.72 -0.81
CA ARG A 229 1.16 10.63 -1.79
C ARG A 229 -0.10 10.76 -2.62
N ILE A 230 0.07 11.06 -3.90
CA ILE A 230 -1.02 11.29 -4.83
C ILE A 230 -1.17 10.08 -5.74
N PHE A 231 -2.40 9.61 -5.88
CA PHE A 231 -2.82 8.60 -6.85
C PHE A 231 -3.54 9.32 -7.99
N PRO A 232 -2.83 9.74 -9.06
CA PRO A 232 -3.33 10.76 -9.96
C PRO A 232 -4.56 10.35 -10.77
N SER A 233 -5.48 11.30 -10.92
CA SER A 233 -6.61 11.24 -11.84
C SER A 233 -6.77 12.63 -12.50
N ARG A 234 -7.99 13.02 -12.89
CA ARG A 234 -8.27 14.35 -13.43
C ARG A 234 -8.05 15.47 -12.40
N ASN A 235 -8.44 15.22 -11.17
CA ASN A 235 -8.29 16.13 -10.03
C ASN A 235 -8.35 15.35 -8.73
N GLY A 236 -8.00 16.03 -7.63
CA GLY A 236 -8.12 15.50 -6.29
C GLY A 236 -7.78 16.53 -5.23
N SER A 237 -8.15 16.24 -3.99
CA SER A 237 -7.89 17.13 -2.86
C SER A 237 -7.88 16.39 -1.53
N THR A 238 -7.23 16.98 -0.53
CA THR A 238 -7.31 16.57 0.87
C THR A 238 -7.16 17.79 1.77
N SER A 239 -7.68 17.69 2.99
CA SER A 239 -7.39 18.62 4.09
C SER A 239 -6.52 17.89 5.12
N VAL A 240 -5.42 18.50 5.55
CA VAL A 240 -4.51 17.91 6.55
C VAL A 240 -4.74 18.60 7.88
N TYR A 241 -5.23 17.85 8.87
CA TYR A 241 -5.46 18.36 10.23
C TYR A 241 -4.23 18.14 11.12
N GLU A 242 -3.84 19.19 11.84
CA GLU A 242 -2.75 19.18 12.81
C GLU A 242 -3.15 19.95 14.08
N ASP A 243 -2.76 19.45 15.24
CA ASP A 243 -2.83 20.14 16.53
C ASP A 243 -1.65 19.72 17.41
N GLN A 244 -1.69 20.00 18.72
CA GLN A 244 -0.61 19.65 19.63
C GLN A 244 -0.48 18.13 19.90
N GLY A 245 -1.47 17.31 19.54
CA GLY A 245 -1.44 15.85 19.65
C GLY A 245 -1.63 15.26 21.05
N ASN A 246 -1.47 16.08 22.10
CA ASN A 246 -1.40 15.62 23.50
C ASN A 246 -2.12 16.54 24.49
N SER A 247 -3.01 17.42 24.01
CA SER A 247 -3.77 18.34 24.84
C SER A 247 -5.23 18.43 24.40
N ASP A 248 -6.07 19.06 25.23
CA ASP A 248 -7.48 19.31 24.93
C ASP A 248 -7.72 20.59 24.10
N GLY A 249 -6.66 21.29 23.65
CA GLY A 249 -6.77 22.56 22.94
C GLY A 249 -7.60 22.49 21.65
N TYR A 250 -7.72 21.30 21.04
CA TYR A 250 -8.55 21.07 19.86
C TYR A 250 -10.05 21.36 20.10
N LYS A 251 -10.51 21.32 21.36
CA LYS A 251 -11.88 21.68 21.76
C LYS A 251 -12.12 23.19 21.67
N ASP A 252 -11.07 23.97 21.89
CA ASP A 252 -11.08 25.44 21.85
C ASP A 252 -10.60 26.00 20.49
N GLY A 253 -10.48 25.15 19.47
CA GLY A 253 -10.04 25.53 18.14
C GLY A 253 -8.52 25.72 17.98
N GLN A 254 -7.71 25.24 18.93
CA GLN A 254 -6.24 25.24 18.81
C GLN A 254 -5.79 24.11 17.88
N CYS A 255 -5.98 24.31 16.58
CA CYS A 255 -5.59 23.40 15.52
C CYS A 255 -5.29 24.18 14.24
N SER A 256 -4.71 23.52 13.26
CA SER A 256 -4.58 24.03 11.89
C SER A 256 -5.06 23.03 10.85
N ARG A 257 -5.50 23.55 9.70
CA ARG A 257 -5.77 22.76 8.50
C ARG A 257 -4.96 23.28 7.32
N THR A 258 -4.39 22.36 6.56
CA THR A 258 -3.73 22.67 5.28
C THR A 258 -4.50 22.02 4.16
N GLU A 259 -5.07 22.82 3.26
CA GLU A 259 -5.72 22.29 2.06
C GLU A 259 -4.66 21.96 0.98
N VAL A 260 -4.83 20.81 0.35
CA VAL A 260 -4.02 20.38 -0.79
C VAL A 260 -4.97 19.98 -1.90
N SER A 261 -4.73 20.47 -3.11
CA SER A 261 -5.52 20.12 -4.28
C SER A 261 -4.64 19.99 -5.51
N TYR A 262 -5.12 19.27 -6.51
CA TYR A 262 -4.50 19.28 -7.82
C TYR A 262 -5.53 19.12 -8.93
N HIS A 263 -5.12 19.53 -10.14
CA HIS A 263 -5.83 19.24 -11.37
C HIS A 263 -4.84 18.93 -12.49
N THR A 264 -5.25 18.06 -13.41
CA THR A 264 -4.44 17.67 -14.57
C THR A 264 -5.07 18.26 -15.84
N GLU A 265 -4.32 19.12 -16.52
CA GLU A 265 -4.69 19.74 -17.79
C GLU A 265 -4.21 18.88 -18.96
N ASN A 266 -5.10 18.66 -19.93
CA ASN A 266 -4.83 17.92 -21.16
C ASN A 266 -4.18 16.54 -20.93
N ASN A 267 -4.46 15.89 -19.80
CA ASN A 267 -3.82 14.65 -19.36
C ASN A 267 -2.28 14.70 -19.42
N ARG A 268 -1.66 15.86 -19.14
CA ARG A 268 -0.21 16.00 -19.33
C ARG A 268 0.45 16.92 -18.33
N VAL A 269 -0.23 18.01 -17.98
CA VAL A 269 0.32 19.02 -17.05
C VAL A 269 -0.49 18.99 -15.78
N MET A 270 0.12 18.51 -14.70
CA MET A 270 -0.48 18.44 -13.39
C MET A 270 -0.06 19.66 -12.56
N HIS A 271 -1.05 20.38 -12.04
CA HIS A 271 -0.85 21.52 -11.16
C HIS A 271 -1.27 21.13 -9.75
N ILE A 272 -0.35 21.19 -8.80
CA ILE A 272 -0.55 20.81 -7.41
C ILE A 272 -0.38 22.06 -6.54
N MET A 273 -1.35 22.28 -5.67
CA MET A 273 -1.46 23.43 -4.80
C MET A 273 -1.45 22.97 -3.35
N ILE A 274 -0.52 23.49 -2.56
CA ILE A 274 -0.50 23.35 -1.11
C ILE A 274 -0.80 24.75 -0.55
N ASP A 275 -1.98 24.91 0.03
CA ASP A 275 -2.44 26.19 0.53
C ASP A 275 -1.81 26.56 1.88
N PRO A 276 -1.81 27.86 2.23
CA PRO A 276 -1.43 28.30 3.57
C PRO A 276 -2.23 27.56 4.64
N ALA A 277 -1.57 27.16 5.73
CA ALA A 277 -2.24 26.59 6.87
C ALA A 277 -3.18 27.62 7.51
N VAL A 278 -4.41 27.20 7.80
CA VAL A 278 -5.45 28.01 8.46
C VAL A 278 -5.63 27.53 9.89
N GLY A 279 -5.58 28.44 10.85
CA GLY A 279 -5.61 28.12 12.28
C GLY A 279 -4.21 28.08 12.90
N THR A 280 -4.15 27.94 14.22
CA THR A 280 -2.90 27.97 14.99
C THR A 280 -3.02 27.15 16.26
N TYR A 281 -1.92 26.55 16.70
CA TYR A 281 -1.83 25.86 17.99
C TYR A 281 -0.43 26.02 18.61
N PRO A 282 -0.29 25.86 19.94
CA PRO A 282 1.01 25.91 20.60
C PRO A 282 1.98 24.87 20.03
N GLY A 283 3.17 25.31 19.61
CA GLY A 283 4.20 24.44 19.03
C GLY A 283 4.10 24.21 17.52
N MET A 284 3.11 24.80 16.84
CA MET A 284 2.94 24.70 15.39
C MET A 284 4.21 25.10 14.61
N ASN A 285 4.54 24.31 13.59
CA ASN A 285 5.63 24.60 12.67
C ASN A 285 5.41 25.93 11.93
N LYS A 286 6.39 26.83 11.98
CA LYS A 286 6.37 28.08 11.19
C LYS A 286 6.82 27.87 9.74
N SER A 287 7.59 26.82 9.51
CA SER A 287 8.11 26.39 8.20
C SER A 287 8.24 24.88 8.19
N ARG A 288 7.97 24.24 7.06
CA ARG A 288 8.14 22.80 6.86
C ARG A 288 8.55 22.46 5.44
N SER A 289 9.24 21.34 5.28
CA SER A 289 9.52 20.74 3.97
C SER A 289 8.34 19.88 3.52
N TYR A 290 8.26 19.62 2.21
CA TYR A 290 7.27 18.71 1.65
C TYR A 290 7.94 17.66 0.76
N ILE A 291 7.33 16.48 0.69
CA ILE A 291 7.66 15.46 -0.31
C ILE A 291 6.37 15.12 -1.04
N VAL A 292 6.31 15.35 -2.34
CA VAL A 292 5.19 14.92 -3.17
C VAL A 292 5.58 13.61 -3.86
N GLN A 293 4.79 12.57 -3.63
CA GLN A 293 4.95 11.24 -4.24
C GLN A 293 3.82 11.03 -5.25
N LEU A 294 4.13 10.99 -6.54
CA LEU A 294 3.16 10.70 -7.58
C LEU A 294 3.25 9.21 -7.92
N MET A 295 2.19 8.48 -7.60
CA MET A 295 2.15 7.02 -7.76
C MET A 295 1.65 6.65 -9.15
N ASN A 296 2.24 5.59 -9.72
CA ASN A 296 1.82 5.01 -10.99
C ASN A 296 1.82 6.02 -12.15
N VAL A 297 2.92 6.77 -12.29
CA VAL A 297 3.10 7.76 -13.36
C VAL A 297 4.37 7.47 -14.15
N PHE A 298 4.43 7.95 -15.39
CA PHE A 298 5.70 8.04 -16.11
C PHE A 298 6.64 9.05 -15.43
N PRO A 299 7.96 8.92 -15.59
CA PRO A 299 8.88 9.98 -15.21
C PRO A 299 8.47 11.30 -15.87
N PRO A 300 8.37 12.41 -15.13
CA PRO A 300 8.04 13.69 -15.72
C PRO A 300 9.16 14.20 -16.63
N VAL A 301 8.78 14.93 -17.67
CA VAL A 301 9.74 15.65 -18.54
C VAL A 301 10.16 16.99 -17.93
N ARG A 302 9.32 17.56 -17.05
CA ARG A 302 9.59 18.81 -16.36
C ARG A 302 8.91 18.87 -15.00
N VAL A 303 9.60 19.43 -14.00
CA VAL A 303 9.06 19.70 -12.67
C VAL A 303 9.45 21.11 -12.26
N ALA A 304 8.49 21.94 -11.86
CA ALA A 304 8.72 23.31 -11.43
C ALA A 304 8.01 23.63 -10.11
N ILE A 305 8.70 24.32 -9.21
CA ILE A 305 8.16 24.80 -7.93
C ILE A 305 8.11 26.33 -8.00
N ASP A 306 6.94 26.92 -7.79
CA ASP A 306 6.69 28.36 -7.87
C ASP A 306 7.21 28.99 -9.19
N GLY A 307 7.07 28.25 -10.29
CA GLY A 307 7.54 28.63 -11.64
C GLY A 307 9.02 28.39 -11.90
N GLN A 308 9.81 27.98 -10.91
CA GLN A 308 11.23 27.64 -11.08
C GLN A 308 11.41 26.14 -11.30
N GLU A 309 11.99 25.77 -12.44
CA GLU A 309 12.30 24.37 -12.75
C GLU A 309 13.35 23.79 -11.79
N ILE A 310 13.10 22.56 -11.34
CA ILE A 310 14.02 21.79 -10.50
C ILE A 310 14.57 20.59 -11.25
N ARG A 311 15.83 20.26 -10.96
CA ARG A 311 16.57 19.22 -11.69
C ARG A 311 16.23 17.83 -11.19
N PHE A 312 16.36 16.85 -12.08
CA PHE A 312 16.46 15.44 -11.69
C PHE A 312 17.68 15.23 -10.78
N GLY A 313 17.47 14.55 -9.65
CA GLY A 313 18.48 14.30 -8.63
C GLY A 313 17.92 14.36 -7.20
N LYS A 314 18.74 13.92 -6.24
CA LYS A 314 18.32 13.76 -4.83
C LYS A 314 17.80 15.04 -4.16
N GLU A 315 18.26 16.22 -4.59
CA GLU A 315 17.85 17.52 -4.05
C GLU A 315 16.64 18.13 -4.78
N GLY A 316 16.26 17.59 -5.94
CA GLY A 316 15.09 18.03 -6.71
C GLY A 316 14.05 16.92 -6.76
N TRP A 317 13.97 16.23 -7.88
CA TRP A 317 13.07 15.09 -8.04
C TRP A 317 13.81 13.82 -8.50
N THR A 318 13.29 12.66 -8.09
CA THR A 318 13.82 11.34 -8.47
C THR A 318 12.68 10.45 -8.97
N TYR A 319 13.01 9.39 -9.70
CA TYR A 319 12.07 8.37 -10.12
C TYR A 319 12.47 7.00 -9.55
N ASP A 320 11.51 6.28 -8.98
CA ASP A 320 11.66 4.89 -8.52
C ASP A 320 10.86 4.01 -9.48
N GLY A 321 11.56 3.32 -10.37
CA GLY A 321 10.96 2.50 -11.42
C GLY A 321 10.35 1.19 -10.92
N ASP A 322 10.79 0.67 -9.78
CA ASP A 322 10.14 -0.50 -9.15
C ASP A 322 8.76 -0.14 -8.61
N LYS A 323 8.55 1.11 -8.21
CA LYS A 323 7.28 1.61 -7.69
C LYS A 323 6.48 2.44 -8.68
N LEU A 324 7.04 2.74 -9.86
CA LEU A 324 6.50 3.70 -10.82
C LEU A 324 6.15 5.03 -10.13
N GLU A 325 7.08 5.51 -9.30
CA GLU A 325 6.88 6.62 -8.37
C GLU A 325 7.80 7.79 -8.71
N THR A 326 7.22 8.97 -8.91
CA THR A 326 7.99 10.23 -8.93
C THR A 326 8.02 10.84 -7.54
N VAL A 327 9.21 11.10 -7.01
CA VAL A 327 9.41 11.72 -5.69
C VAL A 327 9.98 13.12 -5.86
N ILE A 328 9.20 14.13 -5.50
CA ILE A 328 9.55 15.56 -5.62
C ILE A 328 9.80 16.11 -4.22
N ARG A 329 10.98 16.68 -3.98
CA ARG A 329 11.36 17.24 -2.68
C ARG A 329 11.28 18.76 -2.72
N ILE A 330 10.58 19.32 -1.76
CA ILE A 330 10.39 20.77 -1.62
C ILE A 330 11.09 21.20 -0.34
N ALA A 331 12.06 22.10 -0.48
CA ALA A 331 12.79 22.71 0.63
C ALA A 331 11.83 23.43 1.62
N PRO A 332 12.24 23.70 2.87
CA PRO A 332 11.38 24.32 3.85
C PRO A 332 10.71 25.61 3.35
N ARG A 333 9.37 25.67 3.42
CA ARG A 333 8.56 26.84 3.10
C ARG A 333 7.78 27.28 4.33
N SER A 334 7.53 28.58 4.46
CA SER A 334 6.63 29.07 5.50
C SER A 334 5.25 28.43 5.32
N VAL A 335 4.66 27.95 6.41
CA VAL A 335 3.31 27.36 6.37
C VAL A 335 2.22 28.39 6.02
N ASN A 336 2.54 29.69 6.08
CA ASN A 336 1.64 30.78 5.70
C ASN A 336 1.76 31.15 4.21
N GLN A 337 2.60 30.46 3.45
CA GLN A 337 2.81 30.70 2.03
C GLN A 337 2.31 29.49 1.24
N ARG A 338 1.56 29.80 0.18
CA ARG A 338 1.14 28.81 -0.80
C ARG A 338 2.36 28.29 -1.55
N VAL A 339 2.38 26.98 -1.79
CA VAL A 339 3.35 26.32 -2.68
C VAL A 339 2.63 25.86 -3.94
N GLN A 340 3.20 26.19 -5.11
CA GLN A 340 2.67 25.77 -6.39
C GLN A 340 3.66 24.83 -7.06
N LEU A 341 3.20 23.66 -7.48
CA LEU A 341 4.00 22.66 -8.19
C LEU A 341 3.37 22.38 -9.55
N THR A 342 4.16 22.48 -10.61
CA THR A 342 3.76 22.08 -11.96
C THR A 342 4.60 20.89 -12.39
N VAL A 343 3.94 19.80 -12.76
CA VAL A 343 4.58 18.56 -13.23
C VAL A 343 4.08 18.28 -14.63
N GLU A 344 5.01 18.14 -15.58
CA GLU A 344 4.70 17.87 -16.98
C GLU A 344 5.17 16.46 -17.33
N PHE A 345 4.25 15.66 -17.85
CA PHE A 345 4.49 14.28 -18.24
C PHE A 345 4.72 14.14 -19.75
N PRO A 346 5.34 13.04 -20.21
CA PRO A 346 5.48 12.74 -21.63
C PRO A 346 4.11 12.51 -22.30
N GLU A 347 4.06 12.54 -23.63
CA GLU A 347 2.84 12.28 -24.41
C GLU A 347 2.25 10.87 -24.17
N SER A 348 3.08 9.93 -23.74
CA SER A 348 2.64 8.58 -23.36
C SER A 348 1.86 8.54 -22.05
N TYR A 349 1.73 9.65 -21.32
CA TYR A 349 0.96 9.71 -20.09
C TYR A 349 -0.53 9.37 -20.34
N GLY A 350 -1.08 8.50 -19.50
CA GLY A 350 -2.42 7.92 -19.70
C GLY A 350 -2.44 6.67 -20.57
N SER A 351 -1.30 6.18 -21.04
CA SER A 351 -1.17 4.85 -21.65
C SER A 351 -1.48 3.74 -20.64
N PRO A 352 -2.10 2.61 -21.05
CA PRO A 352 -2.34 1.45 -20.19
C PRO A 352 -1.05 0.74 -19.75
N LEU A 353 0.13 1.13 -20.26
CA LEU A 353 1.43 0.51 -19.95
C LEU A 353 1.80 0.51 -18.46
N LEU A 354 1.23 1.41 -17.65
CA LEU A 354 1.50 1.46 -16.21
C LEU A 354 0.56 0.57 -15.39
N ASP A 355 -0.56 0.16 -15.98
CA ASP A 355 -1.63 -0.54 -15.27
C ASP A 355 -1.16 -1.93 -14.79
N GLY A 356 -1.08 -2.12 -13.48
CA GLY A 356 -0.60 -3.36 -12.86
C GLY A 356 0.91 -3.62 -13.00
N THR A 357 1.64 -2.83 -13.79
CA THR A 357 3.05 -3.08 -14.13
C THR A 357 3.96 -3.10 -12.90
N ARG A 358 3.71 -2.24 -11.91
CA ARG A 358 4.44 -2.25 -10.63
C ARG A 358 4.34 -3.62 -9.95
N GLY A 359 3.13 -4.17 -9.87
CA GLY A 359 2.89 -5.50 -9.31
C GLY A 359 3.59 -6.59 -10.12
N ASN A 360 3.51 -6.49 -11.44
CA ASN A 360 4.13 -7.46 -12.34
C ASN A 360 5.65 -7.51 -12.16
N ILE A 361 6.33 -6.35 -12.10
CA ILE A 361 7.77 -6.27 -11.83
C ILE A 361 8.10 -6.95 -10.49
N ALA A 362 7.36 -6.63 -9.43
CA ALA A 362 7.60 -7.21 -8.10
C ALA A 362 7.43 -8.74 -8.09
N ARG A 363 6.43 -9.27 -8.80
CA ARG A 363 6.17 -10.71 -8.93
C ARG A 363 7.23 -11.42 -9.77
N LEU A 364 7.76 -10.77 -10.80
CA LEU A 364 8.87 -11.32 -11.59
C LEU A 364 10.18 -11.36 -10.82
N LYS A 365 10.47 -10.34 -9.99
CA LYS A 365 11.60 -10.37 -9.05
C LYS A 365 11.48 -11.54 -8.07
N GLU A 366 10.28 -11.83 -7.58
CA GLU A 366 10.05 -12.98 -6.70
C GLU A 366 10.14 -14.32 -7.44
N ALA A 367 9.63 -14.42 -8.67
CA ALA A 367 9.83 -15.61 -9.51
C ALA A 367 11.32 -15.90 -9.75
N MET A 368 12.13 -14.87 -10.00
CA MET A 368 13.58 -14.99 -10.09
C MET A 368 14.18 -15.49 -8.76
N ASN A 369 13.73 -14.98 -7.60
CA ASN A 369 14.17 -15.47 -6.29
C ASN A 369 13.83 -16.95 -6.08
N ILE A 370 12.65 -17.40 -6.51
CA ILE A 370 12.24 -18.81 -6.45
C ILE A 370 13.18 -19.66 -7.31
N LEU A 371 13.45 -19.25 -8.55
CA LEU A 371 14.30 -19.99 -9.49
C LEU A 371 15.78 -20.00 -9.09
N ASN A 372 16.26 -19.06 -8.27
CA ASN A 372 17.63 -19.08 -7.73
C ASN A 372 17.94 -20.35 -6.91
N HIS A 373 16.91 -21.06 -6.43
CA HIS A 373 17.08 -22.36 -5.77
C HIS A 373 17.45 -23.50 -6.73
N LEU A 374 17.41 -23.29 -8.05
CA LEU A 374 17.90 -24.24 -9.04
C LEU A 374 19.43 -24.24 -9.18
N TRP A 375 20.13 -23.23 -8.65
CA TRP A 375 21.59 -23.18 -8.72
C TRP A 375 22.25 -24.35 -7.95
N PRO A 376 23.31 -24.98 -8.47
CA PRO A 376 24.04 -24.64 -9.71
C PRO A 376 23.53 -25.36 -10.97
N ASP A 377 22.45 -26.13 -10.86
CA ASP A 377 21.98 -27.00 -11.94
C ASP A 377 21.29 -26.23 -13.06
N ASP A 378 20.65 -25.10 -12.74
CA ASP A 378 20.06 -24.20 -13.71
C ASP A 378 20.08 -22.73 -13.23
N TRP A 379 19.68 -21.80 -14.11
CA TRP A 379 19.65 -20.36 -13.85
C TRP A 379 18.39 -19.71 -14.41
N SER A 380 18.02 -18.54 -13.87
CA SER A 380 16.89 -17.76 -14.39
C SER A 380 17.11 -17.38 -15.87
N PRO A 381 16.13 -17.56 -16.77
CA PRO A 381 16.29 -17.19 -18.18
C PRO A 381 16.57 -15.69 -18.36
N ASP A 382 17.37 -15.32 -19.35
CA ASP A 382 17.74 -13.92 -19.63
C ASP A 382 16.51 -13.01 -19.79
N VAL A 383 15.47 -13.48 -20.47
CA VAL A 383 14.21 -12.73 -20.65
C VAL A 383 13.48 -12.45 -19.33
N LEU A 384 13.57 -13.37 -18.35
CA LEU A 384 13.02 -13.15 -17.01
C LEU A 384 13.86 -12.13 -16.24
N ILE A 385 15.18 -12.23 -16.34
CA ILE A 385 16.10 -11.30 -15.67
C ILE A 385 15.88 -9.89 -16.19
N ASP A 386 15.83 -9.71 -17.51
CA ASP A 386 15.62 -8.40 -18.14
C ASP A 386 14.25 -7.81 -17.76
N ALA A 387 13.18 -8.63 -17.83
CA ALA A 387 11.84 -8.21 -17.42
C ALA A 387 11.78 -7.81 -15.94
N ALA A 388 12.38 -8.60 -15.04
CA ALA A 388 12.44 -8.32 -13.61
C ALA A 388 13.28 -7.07 -13.27
N GLN A 389 14.27 -6.72 -14.09
CA GLN A 389 15.11 -5.52 -13.93
C GLN A 389 14.49 -4.25 -14.54
N THR A 390 13.30 -4.32 -15.11
CA THR A 390 12.59 -3.18 -15.72
C THR A 390 12.55 -1.94 -14.81
N GLY A 391 12.23 -2.13 -13.52
CA GLY A 391 12.21 -1.01 -12.57
C GLY A 391 13.59 -0.40 -12.29
N ASP A 392 14.65 -1.22 -12.25
CA ASP A 392 16.03 -0.77 -12.08
C ASP A 392 16.48 0.06 -13.30
N PHE A 393 16.17 -0.39 -14.51
CA PHE A 393 16.44 0.35 -15.74
C PHE A 393 15.74 1.71 -15.77
N MET A 394 14.45 1.76 -15.44
CA MET A 394 13.71 3.04 -15.42
C MET A 394 14.18 3.98 -14.31
N THR A 395 14.71 3.45 -13.21
CA THR A 395 15.33 4.25 -12.14
C THR A 395 16.62 4.91 -12.61
N LEU A 396 17.46 4.16 -13.34
CA LEU A 396 18.75 4.64 -13.85
C LEU A 396 18.62 5.52 -15.10
N TYR A 397 17.64 5.22 -15.95
CA TYR A 397 17.42 5.86 -17.25
C TYR A 397 15.93 6.28 -17.41
N PRO A 398 15.45 7.25 -16.62
CA PRO A 398 14.03 7.64 -16.65
C PRO A 398 13.56 8.12 -18.03
N ASP A 399 14.42 8.77 -18.81
CA ASP A 399 14.09 9.27 -20.15
C ASP A 399 13.74 8.14 -21.14
N SER A 400 14.18 6.90 -20.89
CA SER A 400 13.86 5.73 -21.73
C SER A 400 12.72 4.87 -21.19
N ALA A 401 12.04 5.31 -20.12
CA ALA A 401 11.03 4.50 -19.42
C ALA A 401 9.88 4.03 -20.33
N GLY A 402 9.41 4.87 -21.26
CA GLY A 402 8.37 4.48 -22.22
C GLY A 402 8.79 3.33 -23.13
N ASN A 403 10.04 3.35 -23.62
CA ASN A 403 10.59 2.27 -24.44
C ASN A 403 10.76 0.99 -23.61
N ARG A 404 11.27 1.12 -22.39
CA ARG A 404 11.46 -0.01 -21.48
C ARG A 404 10.13 -0.68 -21.12
N LEU A 405 9.07 0.08 -20.85
CA LEU A 405 7.73 -0.47 -20.58
C LEU A 405 7.13 -1.17 -21.81
N THR A 406 7.37 -0.64 -23.00
CA THR A 406 6.96 -1.29 -24.25
C THR A 406 7.68 -2.63 -24.43
N GLN A 407 9.00 -2.65 -24.19
CA GLN A 407 9.81 -3.87 -24.24
C GLN A 407 9.34 -4.89 -23.19
N PHE A 408 9.12 -4.45 -21.94
CA PHE A 408 8.58 -5.29 -20.87
C PHE A 408 7.30 -6.01 -21.30
N SER A 409 6.35 -5.30 -21.91
CA SER A 409 5.11 -5.89 -22.41
C SER A 409 5.33 -6.95 -23.51
N GLN A 410 6.40 -6.84 -24.29
CA GLN A 410 6.76 -7.80 -25.35
C GLN A 410 7.49 -9.03 -24.81
N GLU A 411 8.09 -8.93 -23.63
CA GLU A 411 8.80 -10.02 -22.95
C GLU A 411 7.85 -10.95 -22.20
N LEU A 412 6.75 -10.42 -21.63
CA LEU A 412 5.80 -11.23 -20.83
C LEU A 412 5.32 -12.51 -21.54
N PRO A 413 4.96 -12.50 -22.84
CA PRO A 413 4.56 -13.71 -23.55
C PRO A 413 5.69 -14.75 -23.74
N GLN A 414 6.95 -14.39 -23.55
CA GLN A 414 8.07 -15.29 -23.77
C GLN A 414 8.46 -16.03 -22.48
N LEU A 415 8.08 -15.48 -21.32
CA LEU A 415 8.50 -15.97 -20.00
C LEU A 415 8.08 -17.42 -19.73
N ARG A 416 6.86 -17.80 -20.11
CA ARG A 416 6.34 -19.15 -19.85
C ARG A 416 7.22 -20.21 -20.50
N ALA A 417 7.45 -20.08 -21.81
CA ALA A 417 8.27 -21.02 -22.57
C ALA A 417 9.72 -21.04 -22.07
N ALA A 418 10.28 -19.87 -21.76
CA ALA A 418 11.64 -19.75 -21.25
C ALA A 418 11.80 -20.48 -19.89
N ILE A 419 10.88 -20.27 -18.95
CA ILE A 419 10.93 -20.93 -17.63
C ILE A 419 10.66 -22.44 -17.75
N MET A 420 9.76 -22.87 -18.64
CA MET A 420 9.50 -24.30 -18.87
C MET A 420 10.65 -25.04 -19.53
N SER A 421 11.58 -24.34 -20.20
CA SER A 421 12.77 -24.95 -20.80
C SER A 421 13.87 -25.32 -19.80
N LEU A 422 13.74 -24.86 -18.55
CA LEU A 422 14.67 -25.19 -17.47
C LEU A 422 14.61 -26.69 -17.15
N SER A 423 15.77 -27.26 -16.86
CA SER A 423 16.00 -28.68 -16.59
C SER A 423 16.05 -29.04 -15.10
N GLY A 424 16.05 -28.03 -14.22
CA GLY A 424 16.13 -28.18 -12.77
C GLY A 424 14.89 -28.78 -12.10
N ASP A 425 14.81 -28.65 -10.77
CA ASP A 425 13.70 -29.16 -9.96
C ASP A 425 12.33 -28.66 -10.46
N LYS A 426 11.51 -29.61 -10.93
CA LYS A 426 10.19 -29.31 -11.52
C LYS A 426 9.27 -28.56 -10.56
N LYS A 427 9.30 -28.87 -9.27
CA LYS A 427 8.45 -28.21 -8.28
C LYS A 427 8.80 -26.72 -8.15
N THR A 428 10.08 -26.40 -8.18
CA THR A 428 10.58 -25.00 -8.16
C THR A 428 10.16 -24.25 -9.43
N ILE A 429 10.28 -24.89 -10.60
CA ILE A 429 9.86 -24.32 -11.90
C ILE A 429 8.33 -24.08 -11.91
N GLU A 430 7.54 -25.08 -11.53
CA GLU A 430 6.08 -24.98 -11.44
C GLU A 430 5.66 -23.89 -10.45
N ARG A 431 6.34 -23.79 -9.30
CA ARG A 431 6.08 -22.73 -8.32
C ARG A 431 6.34 -21.35 -8.87
N ALA A 432 7.45 -21.15 -9.58
CA ALA A 432 7.74 -19.86 -10.22
C ALA A 432 6.67 -19.50 -11.26
N LEU A 433 6.24 -20.45 -12.08
CA LEU A 433 5.17 -20.25 -13.07
C LEU A 433 3.82 -19.93 -12.42
N ASN A 434 3.45 -20.66 -11.36
CA ASN A 434 2.23 -20.40 -10.59
C ASN A 434 2.29 -19.04 -9.89
N HIS A 435 3.47 -18.60 -9.46
CA HIS A 435 3.65 -17.29 -8.86
C HIS A 435 3.41 -16.13 -9.83
N ILE A 436 3.50 -16.36 -11.15
CA ILE A 436 3.33 -15.29 -12.16
C ILE A 436 2.17 -15.57 -13.12
N SER A 437 1.30 -16.54 -12.80
CA SER A 437 0.24 -17.01 -13.70
C SER A 437 -0.66 -15.90 -14.23
N ASP A 438 -1.01 -14.93 -13.39
CA ASP A 438 -1.93 -13.82 -13.71
C ASP A 438 -1.30 -12.76 -14.62
N ILE A 439 0.03 -12.79 -14.75
CA ILE A 439 0.83 -11.84 -15.52
C ILE A 439 1.07 -12.37 -16.93
N LEU A 440 1.08 -13.70 -17.07
CA LEU A 440 1.35 -14.38 -18.32
C LEU A 440 0.07 -14.40 -19.17
N PRO A 441 0.21 -14.29 -20.51
CA PRO A 441 -0.91 -14.57 -21.39
C PRO A 441 -1.42 -16.01 -21.19
N PRO A 442 -2.70 -16.29 -21.55
CA PRO A 442 -3.24 -17.63 -21.55
C PRO A 442 -2.37 -18.59 -22.36
N ALA A 443 -2.20 -19.83 -21.89
CA ALA A 443 -1.33 -20.81 -22.53
C ALA A 443 -1.70 -21.10 -24.00
N ASP A 444 -2.97 -20.91 -24.38
CA ASP A 444 -3.48 -21.16 -25.74
C ASP A 444 -3.11 -20.04 -26.76
N THR A 445 -2.37 -19.01 -26.34
CA THR A 445 -1.96 -17.87 -27.19
C THR A 445 -0.48 -17.86 -27.57
N GLN A 446 0.29 -18.87 -27.15
CA GLN A 446 1.72 -19.07 -27.45
C GLN A 446 1.91 -20.41 -28.16
#